data_AF-A0A1Q5E993-F1
#
_entry.id   AF-A0A1Q5E993-F1
#
_cell.length_a   1.000
_cell.length_b   1.000
_cell.length_c   1.000
_cell.angle_alpha   90.00
_cell.angle_beta   90.00
_cell.angle_gamma   90.00
#
_symmetry.space_group_name_H-M   'P 1'
#
loop_
_entity.id
_entity.type
_entity.pdbx_description
1 polymer ?
#
loop_
_entity_poly.entity_id
_entity_poly.type
_entity_poly.pdbx_seq_one_letter_code
_entity_poly.pdbx_strand_id
1 'polypeptide(L)'
;MSRRPQPLRIVLEGVESVALSVEEYEQLLASRRQVGGQSARLRALGERIRRTDQLLSDLRRLVEDPGPETADAEALRKAVAELLDGRGKPA
;
A
#
# COMPACT_ATOMS: atom_id res chain seq x y z
N MET A 1 22.87 5.92 25.30
CA MET A 1 21.68 5.22 25.84
C MET A 1 20.50 6.18 25.79
N SER A 2 19.56 6.00 24.86
CA SER A 2 18.37 6.84 24.76
C SER A 2 17.38 6.46 25.86
N ARG A 3 17.29 7.28 26.91
CA ARG A 3 16.22 7.16 27.90
C ARG A 3 14.90 7.35 27.16
N ARG A 4 13.94 6.42 27.33
CA ARG A 4 12.58 6.67 26.85
C ARG A 4 12.06 7.93 27.55
N PRO A 5 11.59 8.95 26.83
CA PRO A 5 11.02 10.13 27.46
C PRO A 5 9.83 9.69 28.31
N GLN A 6 9.84 10.07 29.59
CA GLN A 6 8.70 9.83 30.47
C GLN A 6 7.68 10.94 30.20
N PRO A 7 6.46 10.62 29.75
CA PRO A 7 5.46 11.63 29.43
C PRO A 7 5.05 12.38 30.71
N LEU A 8 5.14 13.71 30.69
CA LEU A 8 4.61 14.55 31.75
C LEU A 8 3.09 14.61 31.63
N ARG A 9 2.41 13.75 32.38
CA ARG A 9 0.95 13.68 32.38
C ARG A 9 0.35 14.80 33.23
N ILE A 10 -0.66 15.45 32.69
CA ILE A 10 -1.43 16.52 33.33
C ILE A 10 -2.93 16.26 33.10
N VAL A 11 -3.79 16.95 33.84
CA VAL A 11 -5.24 16.95 33.60
C VAL A 11 -5.64 18.36 33.21
N LEU A 12 -6.21 18.52 32.03
CA LEU A 12 -6.77 19.78 31.52
C LEU A 12 -8.27 19.59 31.34
N GLU A 13 -9.07 20.37 32.06
CA GLU A 13 -10.55 20.32 31.98
C GLU A 13 -11.14 18.90 32.20
N GLY A 14 -10.49 18.10 33.05
CA GLY A 14 -10.89 16.71 33.32
C GLY A 14 -10.39 15.68 32.31
N VAL A 15 -9.63 16.10 31.28
CA VAL A 15 -9.05 15.22 30.26
C VAL A 15 -7.57 14.97 30.55
N GLU A 16 -7.18 13.69 30.62
CA GLU A 16 -5.76 13.29 30.74
C GLU A 16 -5.00 13.73 29.48
N SER A 17 -3.94 14.50 29.69
CA SER A 17 -3.15 15.15 28.65
C SER A 17 -1.66 14.98 28.94
N VAL A 18 -0.82 15.18 27.91
CA VAL A 18 0.64 15.16 28.06
C VAL A 18 1.19 16.55 27.72
N ALA A 19 1.93 17.14 28.64
CA ALA A 19 2.68 18.37 28.38
C ALA A 19 3.97 18.04 27.64
N LEU A 20 4.21 18.76 26.55
CA LEU A 20 5.44 18.70 25.77
C LEU A 20 6.07 20.09 25.73
N SER A 21 7.39 20.16 25.80
CA SER A 21 8.11 21.35 25.35
C SER A 21 7.91 21.57 23.84
N VAL A 22 8.19 22.79 23.36
CA VAL A 22 8.09 23.11 21.93
C VAL A 22 9.00 22.21 21.09
N GLU A 23 10.21 21.92 21.58
CA GLU A 23 11.16 21.04 20.90
C GLU A 23 10.62 19.60 20.78
N GLU A 24 10.08 19.05 21.86
CA GLU A 24 9.48 17.70 21.85
C GLU A 24 8.25 17.63 20.95
N TYR A 25 7.44 18.69 20.90
CA TYR A 25 6.30 18.78 20.01
C TYR A 25 6.71 18.79 18.53
N GLU A 26 7.71 19.57 18.15
CA GLU A 26 8.22 19.59 16.78
C GLU A 26 8.86 18.24 16.39
N GLN A 27 9.58 17.60 17.31
CA GLN A 27 10.12 16.26 17.09
C GLN A 27 9.01 15.22 16.90
N LEU A 28 7.92 15.31 17.67
CA LEU A 28 6.75 14.47 17.51
C LEU A 28 6.06 14.71 16.15
N LEU A 29 5.91 15.97 15.72
CA LEU A 29 5.37 16.30 14.40
C LEU A 29 6.23 15.74 13.26
N ALA A 30 7.55 15.90 13.34
CA ALA A 30 8.48 15.35 12.36
C ALA A 30 8.39 13.81 12.29
N SER A 31 8.36 13.14 13.45
CA SER A 31 8.17 11.69 13.55
C SER A 31 6.85 11.24 12.94
N ARG A 32 5.74 11.93 13.26
CA ARG A 32 4.42 11.66 12.68
C ARG A 32 4.42 11.80 11.16
N ARG A 33 5.08 12.83 10.61
CA ARG A 33 5.22 13.00 9.15
C ARG A 33 6.00 11.85 8.53
N GLN A 34 7.10 11.43 9.16
CA GLN A 34 7.90 10.31 8.68
C GLN A 34 7.10 9.00 8.66
N VAL A 35 6.43 8.67 9.77
CA VAL A 35 5.59 7.46 9.86
C VAL A 35 4.43 7.53 8.87
N GLY A 36 3.80 8.70 8.70
CA GLY A 36 2.75 8.92 7.71
C GLY A 36 3.24 8.67 6.28
N GLY A 37 4.41 9.20 5.94
CA GLY A 37 5.06 8.98 4.64
C GLY A 37 5.43 7.51 4.40
N GLN A 38 5.99 6.84 5.41
CA GLN A 38 6.31 5.41 5.34
C GLN A 38 5.04 4.56 5.16
N SER A 39 3.98 4.87 5.89
CA SER A 39 2.69 4.18 5.79
C SER A 39 2.07 4.35 4.40
N ALA A 40 2.15 5.54 3.82
CA ALA A 40 1.68 5.78 2.45
C ALA A 40 2.45 4.96 1.41
N ARG A 41 3.78 4.85 1.57
CA ARG A 41 4.62 4.01 0.70
C ARG A 41 4.28 2.53 0.84
N LEU A 42 4.09 2.04 2.06
CA LEU A 42 3.70 0.65 2.30
C LEU A 42 2.34 0.33 1.70
N ARG A 43 1.36 1.24 1.80
CA ARG A 43 0.06 1.10 1.12
C ARG A 43 0.24 0.99 -0.39
N ALA A 44 0.98 1.91 -1.01
CA ALA A 44 1.22 1.87 -2.45
C ALA A 44 1.96 0.60 -2.90
N LEU A 45 2.91 0.10 -2.10
CA LEU A 45 3.59 -1.16 -2.36
C LEU A 45 2.62 -2.36 -2.24
N GLY A 46 1.76 -2.36 -1.22
CA GLY A 46 0.72 -3.39 -1.05
C GLY A 46 -0.24 -3.45 -2.23
N GLU A 47 -0.69 -2.29 -2.74
CA GLU A 47 -1.52 -2.25 -3.96
C GLU A 47 -0.80 -2.80 -5.18
N ARG A 48 0.50 -2.49 -5.35
CA ARG A 48 1.32 -3.04 -6.44
C ARG A 48 1.45 -4.55 -6.34
N ILE A 49 1.72 -5.09 -5.15
CA ILE A 49 1.83 -6.54 -4.94
C ILE A 49 0.52 -7.23 -5.32
N ARG A 50 -0.62 -6.73 -4.82
CA ARG A 50 -1.93 -7.31 -5.14
C ARG A 50 -2.22 -7.26 -6.64
N ARG A 51 -1.89 -6.14 -7.30
CA ARG A 51 -2.06 -6.01 -8.75
C ARG A 51 -1.18 -7.01 -9.52
N THR A 52 0.08 -7.19 -9.11
CA THR A 52 0.97 -8.17 -9.72
C THR A 52 0.47 -9.59 -9.52
N ASP A 53 0.02 -9.94 -8.31
CA ASP A 53 -0.52 -11.26 -8.00
C ASP A 53 -1.78 -11.58 -8.83
N GLN A 54 -2.65 -10.59 -9.00
CA GLN A 54 -3.82 -10.71 -9.88
C GLN A 54 -3.41 -10.95 -11.34
N LEU A 55 -2.47 -10.16 -11.87
CA LEU A 55 -1.98 -10.33 -13.25
C LEU A 55 -1.35 -11.71 -13.49
N LEU A 56 -0.57 -12.19 -12.53
CA LEU A 56 0.01 -13.54 -12.60
C LEU A 56 -1.07 -14.62 -12.58
N SER A 57 -2.10 -14.44 -11.75
CA SER A 57 -3.24 -15.36 -11.68
C SER A 57 -4.03 -15.38 -12.99
N ASP A 58 -4.27 -14.23 -13.61
CA ASP A 58 -4.99 -14.13 -14.87
C ASP A 58 -4.17 -14.70 -16.04
N LEU A 59 -2.85 -14.45 -16.06
CA LEU A 59 -1.95 -15.04 -17.04
C LEU A 59 -1.88 -16.57 -16.91
N ARG A 60 -1.84 -17.08 -15.67
CA ARG A 60 -1.90 -18.52 -15.42
C ARG A 60 -3.17 -19.14 -15.99
N ARG A 61 -4.33 -18.52 -15.77
CA ARG A 61 -5.60 -18.98 -16.36
C ARG A 61 -5.56 -19.02 -17.88
N LEU A 62 -5.01 -17.98 -18.50
CA LEU A 62 -4.89 -17.87 -19.96
C LEU A 62 -4.02 -18.99 -20.57
N VAL A 63 -3.01 -19.44 -19.83
CA VAL A 63 -2.12 -20.54 -20.25
C VAL A 63 -2.75 -21.91 -19.99
N GLU A 64 -3.43 -22.08 -18.85
CA GLU A 64 -4.03 -23.37 -18.45
C GLU A 64 -5.34 -23.69 -19.21
N ASP A 65 -6.13 -22.68 -19.56
CA ASP A 65 -7.37 -22.80 -20.32
C ASP A 65 -7.45 -21.74 -21.42
N PRO A 66 -6.68 -21.93 -22.52
CA PRO A 66 -6.70 -21.00 -23.63
C PRO A 66 -8.06 -21.09 -24.33
N GLY A 67 -8.86 -20.04 -24.20
CA GLY A 67 -10.13 -19.91 -24.92
C GLY A 67 -9.94 -19.96 -26.44
N PRO A 68 -11.04 -20.06 -27.22
CA PRO A 68 -10.98 -20.19 -28.68
C PRO A 68 -10.31 -19.00 -29.37
N GLU A 69 -10.26 -17.84 -28.70
CA GLU A 69 -9.64 -16.61 -29.21
C GLU A 69 -8.12 -16.58 -29.05
N THR A 70 -7.50 -17.47 -28.27
CA THR A 70 -6.03 -17.51 -28.03
C THR A 70 -5.34 -18.70 -28.70
N ALA A 71 -5.97 -19.29 -29.72
CA ALA A 71 -5.45 -20.46 -30.44
C ALA A 71 -4.16 -20.19 -31.24
N ASP A 72 -3.78 -18.92 -31.44
CA ASP A 72 -2.52 -18.51 -32.08
C ASP A 72 -1.76 -17.48 -31.22
N ALA A 73 -0.43 -17.48 -31.35
CA ALA A 73 0.52 -16.68 -30.58
C ALA A 73 0.29 -15.17 -30.69
N GLU A 74 -0.22 -14.68 -31.83
CA GLU A 74 -0.54 -13.25 -32.00
C GLU A 74 -1.76 -12.82 -31.17
N ALA A 75 -2.77 -13.69 -31.09
CA ALA A 75 -3.95 -13.43 -30.28
C ALA A 75 -3.65 -13.52 -28.77
N LEU A 76 -2.77 -14.45 -28.37
CA LEU A 76 -2.24 -14.50 -27.01
C LEU A 76 -1.48 -13.22 -26.63
N ARG A 77 -0.62 -12.70 -27.52
CA ARG A 77 0.08 -11.42 -27.29
C ARG A 77 -0.89 -10.25 -27.11
N LYS A 78 -1.96 -10.21 -27.90
CA LYS A 78 -3.01 -9.19 -27.77
C LYS A 78 -3.75 -9.30 -26.43
N ALA A 79 -4.13 -10.51 -26.02
CA ALA A 79 -4.79 -10.74 -24.72
C ALA A 79 -3.90 -10.33 -23.54
N VAL A 80 -2.59 -10.63 -23.61
CA VAL A 80 -1.62 -10.17 -22.61
C VAL A 80 -1.47 -8.64 -22.62
N ALA A 81 -1.42 -8.00 -23.79
CA ALA A 81 -1.39 -6.54 -23.89
C ALA A 81 -2.64 -5.91 -23.25
N GLU A 82 -3.84 -6.46 -23.50
CA GLU A 82 -5.08 -5.99 -22.86
C GLU A 82 -5.08 -6.15 -21.34
N LEU A 83 -4.50 -7.23 -20.80
CA LEU A 83 -4.32 -7.42 -19.35
C LEU A 83 -3.39 -6.36 -18.74
N LEU A 84 -2.32 -5.98 -19.47
CA LEU A 84 -1.37 -4.96 -19.04
C LEU A 84 -1.95 -3.53 -19.15
N ASP A 85 -2.73 -3.25 -20.20
CA ASP A 85 -3.30 -1.93 -20.51
C ASP A 85 -4.56 -1.60 -19.70
N GLY A 86 -5.35 -2.59 -19.28
CA GLY A 86 -6.34 -2.43 -18.22
C GLY A 86 -7.73 -2.97 -18.50
N ARG A 87 -8.05 -4.12 -17.87
CA ARG A 87 -9.41 -4.55 -17.46
C ARG A 87 -9.28 -5.48 -16.24
N GLY A 88 -10.12 -5.42 -15.19
CA GLY A 88 -11.20 -4.47 -14.92
C GLY A 88 -12.57 -4.82 -15.53
N LYS A 89 -12.96 -6.09 -15.67
CA LYS A 89 -14.35 -6.55 -15.41
C LYS A 89 -14.48 -8.08 -15.56
N PRO A 90 -15.01 -8.78 -14.53
CA PRO A 90 -15.41 -10.17 -14.63
C PRO A 90 -16.79 -10.27 -15.31
N ALA A 91 -17.02 -11.37 -16.02
CA ALA A 91 -18.34 -11.96 -16.18
C ALA A 91 -18.41 -13.20 -15.30
#